data_AF-A0A258IPR9-F1
#
_entry.id   AF-A0A258IPR9-F1
#
_cell.length_a   1.000
_cell.length_b   1.000
_cell.length_c   1.000
_cell.angle_alpha   90.00
_cell.angle_beta   90.00
_cell.angle_gamma   90.00
#
_symmetry.space_group_name_H-M   'P 1'
#
loop_
_entity.id
_entity.type
_entity.pdbx_description
1 polymer ?
#
loop_
_entity_poly.entity_id
_entity_poly.type
_entity_poly.pdbx_seq_one_letter_code
_entity_poly.pdbx_strand_id
1 'polypeptide(L)'
;MVLALMGLINLGRGAIHAFAADGGAASIAGLDLSSNRQAILSFMATLGLAQIAKGLFELYVVARRRDLVTLFLSMQALDTLLAVANLYFWRPLPVSVPGQPFNLVLLALQLVALMLAVRAAPSSPAGPAAT
;
A
#
# COMPACT_ATOMS: atom_id res chain seq x y z
N MET A 1 13.24 3.36 -6.54
CA MET A 1 13.60 2.73 -5.26
C MET A 1 12.38 2.60 -4.33
N VAL A 2 11.69 3.70 -3.97
CA VAL A 2 10.53 3.66 -3.05
C VAL A 2 9.43 2.69 -3.50
N LEU A 3 9.06 2.68 -4.78
CA LEU A 3 8.05 1.74 -5.29
C LEU A 3 8.46 0.27 -5.15
N ALA A 4 9.75 -0.05 -5.29
CA ALA A 4 10.24 -1.41 -5.10
C ALA A 4 10.18 -1.84 -3.63
N LEU A 5 10.54 -0.93 -2.72
CA LEU A 5 10.40 -1.17 -1.28
C LEU A 5 8.94 -1.37 -0.89
N MET A 6 8.02 -0.59 -1.47
CA MET A 6 6.58 -0.81 -1.28
C MET A 6 6.14 -2.18 -1.80
N GLY A 7 6.65 -2.60 -2.95
CA GLY A 7 6.41 -3.95 -3.47
C GLY A 7 6.77 -5.03 -2.47
N LEU A 8 7.99 -4.97 -1.91
CA LEU A 8 8.45 -5.91 -0.89
C LEU A 8 7.64 -5.83 0.41
N ILE A 9 7.31 -4.63 0.87
CA ILE A 9 6.48 -4.42 2.07
C ILE A 9 5.09 -5.02 1.85
N ASN A 10 4.47 -4.81 0.69
CA ASN A 10 3.15 -5.33 0.34
C ASN A 10 3.15 -6.86 0.25
N LEU A 11 4.22 -7.47 -0.28
CA LEU A 11 4.39 -8.92 -0.21
C LEU A 11 4.48 -9.43 1.23
N GLY A 12 5.30 -8.77 2.07
CA GLY A 12 5.47 -9.15 3.47
C GLY A 12 4.19 -9.07 4.29
N ARG A 13 3.50 -7.91 4.28
CA ARG A 13 2.21 -7.76 4.98
C ARG A 13 1.13 -8.66 4.38
N GLY A 14 1.12 -8.81 3.06
CA GLY A 14 0.14 -9.63 2.38
C GLY A 14 0.28 -11.10 2.75
N ALA A 15 1.52 -11.59 2.88
CA ALA A 15 1.78 -12.94 3.37
C ALA A 15 1.33 -13.13 4.83
N ILE A 16 1.54 -12.14 5.70
CA ILE A 16 1.03 -12.19 7.09
C ILE A 16 -0.50 -12.30 7.09
N HIS A 17 -1.19 -11.40 6.38
CA HIS A 17 -2.65 -11.38 6.35
C HIS A 17 -3.26 -12.63 5.69
N ALA A 18 -2.60 -13.19 4.67
CA ALA A 18 -3.08 -14.36 3.94
C ALA A 18 -2.77 -15.70 4.60
N PHE A 19 -1.61 -15.85 5.24
CA PHE A 19 -1.07 -17.16 5.61
C PHE A 19 -0.74 -17.33 7.09
N ALA A 20 -0.69 -16.26 7.89
CA ALA A 20 -0.55 -16.43 9.34
C ALA A 20 -1.81 -17.08 9.92
N ALA A 21 -1.66 -17.85 11.00
CA ALA A 21 -2.75 -18.64 11.60
C ALA A 21 -3.98 -17.83 12.01
N ASP A 22 -3.82 -16.54 12.29
CA ASP A 22 -4.88 -15.59 12.60
C ASP A 22 -4.95 -14.40 11.61
N GLY A 23 -4.13 -14.39 10.55
CA GLY A 23 -4.04 -13.28 9.60
C GLY A 23 -3.62 -11.94 10.21
N GLY A 24 -3.06 -11.93 11.42
CA GLY A 24 -2.82 -10.73 12.22
C GLY A 24 -4.08 -10.15 12.88
N ALA A 25 -5.24 -10.78 12.74
CA ALA A 25 -6.50 -10.27 13.32
C ALA A 25 -6.41 -10.16 14.85
N ALA A 26 -5.99 -11.21 15.53
CA ALA A 26 -5.88 -11.20 16.99
C ALA A 26 -4.51 -10.66 17.45
N SER A 27 -3.44 -11.21 16.91
CA SER A 27 -2.05 -10.94 17.32
C SER A 27 -1.56 -9.54 17.00
N ILE A 28 -2.12 -8.87 15.99
CA ILE A 28 -1.75 -7.50 15.59
C ILE A 28 -2.90 -6.52 15.82
N ALA A 29 -4.11 -6.87 15.39
CA ALA A 29 -5.27 -5.96 15.42
C ALA A 29 -6.17 -6.10 16.65
N GLY A 30 -5.88 -7.04 17.56
CA GLY A 30 -6.65 -7.24 18.79
C GLY A 30 -8.10 -7.65 18.58
N LEU A 31 -8.43 -8.21 17.41
CA LEU A 31 -9.78 -8.70 17.11
C LEU A 31 -10.07 -9.98 17.87
N ASP A 32 -11.28 -10.06 18.43
CA ASP A 32 -11.78 -11.29 19.03
C ASP A 32 -12.13 -12.30 17.93
N LEU A 33 -11.57 -13.50 18.05
CA LEU A 33 -11.82 -14.63 17.16
C LEU A 33 -12.71 -15.70 17.79
N SER A 34 -13.27 -15.46 18.99
CA SER A 34 -14.26 -16.35 19.61
C SER A 34 -15.57 -16.42 18.81
N SER A 35 -15.88 -15.35 18.07
CA SER A 35 -17.06 -15.22 17.20
C SER A 35 -16.63 -14.90 15.77
N ASN A 36 -17.35 -15.45 14.79
CA ASN A 36 -17.14 -15.19 13.35
C ASN A 36 -15.71 -15.44 12.82
N ARG A 37 -14.93 -16.31 13.48
CA ARG A 37 -13.52 -16.59 13.13
C ARG A 37 -13.31 -16.80 11.64
N GLN A 38 -14.10 -17.69 11.02
CA GLN A 38 -13.91 -18.03 9.60
C GLN A 38 -14.15 -16.83 8.68
N ALA A 39 -15.15 -15.99 8.96
CA ALA A 39 -15.40 -14.78 8.19
C ALA A 39 -14.25 -13.78 8.35
N ILE A 40 -13.76 -13.57 9.57
CA ILE A 40 -12.62 -12.68 9.84
C ILE A 40 -11.38 -13.15 9.11
N LEU A 41 -11.04 -14.44 9.21
CA LEU A 41 -9.90 -15.02 8.51
C LEU A 41 -10.05 -14.93 6.98
N SER A 42 -11.27 -15.13 6.45
CA SER A 42 -11.53 -14.94 5.03
C SER A 42 -11.29 -13.50 4.58
N PHE A 43 -11.75 -12.50 5.36
CA PHE A 43 -11.49 -11.09 5.05
C PHE A 43 -9.99 -10.75 5.14
N MET A 44 -9.29 -11.23 6.18
CA MET A 44 -7.84 -11.05 6.29
C MET A 44 -7.13 -11.67 5.09
N ALA A 45 -7.51 -12.88 4.67
CA ALA A 45 -6.93 -13.52 3.52
C ALA A 45 -7.18 -12.76 2.22
N THR A 46 -8.39 -12.25 2.00
CA THR A 46 -8.68 -11.39 0.84
C THR A 46 -7.83 -10.13 0.84
N LEU A 47 -7.68 -9.45 1.98
CA LEU A 47 -6.80 -8.29 2.11
C LEU A 47 -5.34 -8.65 1.81
N GLY A 48 -4.87 -9.78 2.33
CA GLY A 48 -3.49 -10.24 2.14
C GLY A 48 -3.19 -10.59 0.68
N LEU A 49 -4.10 -11.30 0.01
CA LEU A 49 -3.97 -11.65 -1.41
C LEU A 49 -3.98 -10.40 -2.31
N ALA A 50 -4.83 -9.40 -2.00
CA ALA A 50 -4.84 -8.13 -2.71
C ALA A 50 -3.50 -7.38 -2.55
N GLN A 51 -2.92 -7.38 -1.35
CA GLN A 51 -1.60 -6.80 -1.08
C GLN A 51 -0.48 -7.56 -1.81
N ILE A 52 -0.52 -8.89 -1.85
CA ILE A 52 0.44 -9.69 -2.60
C ILE A 52 0.38 -9.34 -4.09
N ALA A 53 -0.83 -9.33 -4.67
CA ALA A 53 -1.01 -8.99 -6.08
C ALA A 53 -0.47 -7.59 -6.40
N LYS A 54 -0.82 -6.60 -5.56
CA LYS A 54 -0.31 -5.23 -5.68
C LYS A 54 1.22 -5.19 -5.59
N GLY A 55 1.82 -5.87 -4.61
CA GLY A 55 3.28 -5.92 -4.46
C GLY A 55 3.99 -6.53 -5.67
N LEU A 56 3.42 -7.60 -6.25
CA LEU A 56 3.94 -8.20 -7.49
C LEU A 56 3.88 -7.23 -8.67
N PHE A 57 2.78 -6.49 -8.84
CA PHE A 57 2.68 -5.49 -9.91
C PHE A 57 3.64 -4.32 -9.70
N GLU A 58 3.84 -3.85 -8.47
CA GLU A 58 4.81 -2.80 -8.16
C GLU A 58 6.25 -3.23 -8.50
N LEU A 59 6.64 -4.46 -8.17
CA LEU A 59 7.94 -5.01 -8.53
C LEU A 59 8.07 -5.19 -10.05
N TYR A 60 7.03 -5.67 -10.73
CA TYR A 60 7.00 -5.78 -12.18
C TYR A 60 7.18 -4.42 -12.86
N VAL A 61 6.49 -3.38 -12.38
CA VAL A 61 6.59 -2.01 -12.89
C VAL A 61 8.01 -1.48 -12.78
N VAL A 62 8.64 -1.63 -11.61
CA VAL A 62 10.04 -1.19 -11.43
C VAL A 62 11.01 -1.97 -12.32
N ALA A 63 10.77 -3.27 -12.53
CA ALA A 63 11.65 -4.13 -13.30
C ALA A 63 11.49 -3.96 -14.82
N ARG A 64 10.26 -3.72 -15.31
CA ARG A 64 9.91 -3.85 -16.74
C ARG A 64 9.19 -2.66 -17.34
N ARG A 65 8.51 -1.83 -16.54
CA ARG A 65 7.61 -0.76 -17.01
C ARG A 65 7.84 0.54 -16.27
N ARG A 66 9.05 1.09 -16.40
CA ARG A 66 9.46 2.31 -15.69
C ARG A 66 8.61 3.53 -16.06
N ASP A 67 8.00 3.52 -17.23
CA ASP A 67 6.99 4.48 -17.69
C ASP A 67 5.76 4.56 -16.75
N LEU A 68 5.44 3.49 -16.03
CA LEU A 68 4.30 3.40 -15.13
C LEU A 68 4.63 3.73 -13.67
N VAL A 69 5.89 4.06 -13.34
CA VAL A 69 6.32 4.25 -11.94
C VAL A 69 5.56 5.38 -11.26
N THR A 70 5.35 6.51 -11.94
CA THR A 70 4.61 7.64 -11.37
C THR A 70 3.15 7.27 -11.09
N LEU A 71 2.49 6.55 -12.00
CA LEU A 71 1.12 6.08 -11.81
C LEU A 71 1.01 5.15 -10.59
N PHE A 72 1.89 4.16 -10.48
CA PHE A 72 1.86 3.21 -9.37
C PHE A 72 2.27 3.85 -8.03
N LEU A 73 3.20 4.81 -8.04
CA LEU A 73 3.49 5.61 -6.84
C LEU A 73 2.28 6.43 -6.39
N SER A 74 1.53 7.04 -7.32
CA SER A 74 0.29 7.76 -7.00
C SER A 74 -0.76 6.84 -6.39
N MET A 75 -1.00 5.68 -7.02
CA MET A 75 -1.94 4.68 -6.48
C MET A 75 -1.55 4.22 -5.09
N GLN A 76 -0.26 3.93 -4.87
CA GLN A 76 0.25 3.50 -3.57
C GLN A 76 0.17 4.61 -2.51
N ALA A 77 0.44 5.88 -2.87
CA ALA A 77 0.27 7.01 -1.94
C ALA A 77 -1.19 7.19 -1.54
N LEU A 78 -2.12 7.09 -2.50
CA LEU A 78 -3.56 7.17 -2.23
C LEU A 78 -4.04 6.05 -1.32
N ASP A 79 -3.66 4.81 -1.61
CA ASP A 79 -3.98 3.63 -0.78
C ASP A 79 -3.49 3.82 0.68
N THR A 80 -2.26 4.30 0.84
CA THR A 80 -1.68 4.55 2.18
C THR A 80 -2.38 5.72 2.89
N LEU A 81 -2.73 6.79 2.16
CA LEU A 81 -3.49 7.92 2.70
C LEU A 81 -4.85 7.45 3.22
N LEU A 82 -5.58 6.64 2.45
CA LEU A 82 -6.88 6.11 2.84
C LEU A 82 -6.75 5.17 4.05
N ALA A 83 -5.71 4.33 4.10
CA ALA A 83 -5.44 3.48 5.24
C ALA A 83 -5.14 4.30 6.51
N VAL A 84 -4.32 5.36 6.41
CA VAL A 84 -4.05 6.29 7.52
C VAL A 84 -5.34 6.98 7.95
N ALA A 85 -6.11 7.52 7.01
CA ALA A 85 -7.38 8.19 7.32
C ALA A 85 -8.35 7.26 8.06
N ASN A 86 -8.44 5.99 7.64
CA ASN A 86 -9.25 5.00 8.32
C ASN A 86 -8.75 4.71 9.75
N LEU A 87 -7.45 4.47 9.92
CA LEU A 87 -6.85 4.06 11.20
C LEU A 87 -6.82 5.15 12.27
N TYR A 88 -6.98 6.43 11.89
CA TYR A 88 -6.98 7.56 12.81
C TYR A 88 -8.33 8.28 12.94
N PHE A 89 -9.16 8.31 11.89
CA PHE A 89 -10.32 9.22 11.86
C PHE A 89 -11.67 8.57 11.55
N TRP A 90 -11.73 7.53 10.71
CA TRP A 90 -13.02 6.95 10.31
C TRP A 90 -13.40 5.73 11.15
N ARG A 91 -12.67 4.64 11.01
CA ARG A 91 -12.94 3.37 11.72
C ARG A 91 -11.65 2.91 12.40
N PRO A 92 -11.17 3.67 13.41
CA PRO A 92 -9.96 3.31 14.12
C PRO A 92 -10.17 1.99 14.86
N LEU A 93 -9.08 1.23 15.00
CA LEU A 93 -9.08 0.04 15.83
C LEU A 93 -9.12 0.44 17.31
N PRO A 94 -9.70 -0.39 18.19
CA PRO A 94 -9.76 -0.13 19.63
C PRO A 94 -8.40 -0.24 20.32
N VAL A 95 -7.38 -0.74 19.61
CA VAL A 95 -6.01 -0.90 20.07
C VAL A 95 -5.04 -0.18 19.14
N SER A 96 -3.93 0.31 19.68
CA SER A 96 -2.83 0.82 18.88
C SER A 96 -2.14 -0.32 18.15
N VAL A 97 -2.03 -0.21 16.82
CA VAL A 97 -1.40 -1.22 15.97
C VAL A 97 -0.12 -0.68 15.34
N PRO A 98 0.91 -1.52 15.11
CA PRO A 98 2.15 -1.07 14.46
C PRO A 98 1.91 -0.38 13.11
N GLY A 99 0.85 -0.78 12.39
CA GLY A 99 0.45 -0.19 11.11
C GLY A 99 0.09 1.31 11.18
N GLN A 100 -0.34 1.84 12.33
CA GLN A 100 -0.69 3.25 12.49
C GLN A 100 0.51 4.19 12.25
N PRO A 101 1.55 4.20 13.10
CA PRO A 101 2.72 5.06 12.89
C PRO A 101 3.51 4.63 11.64
N PHE A 102 3.55 3.33 11.33
CA PHE A 102 4.28 2.84 10.17
C PHE A 102 3.73 3.37 8.84
N ASN A 103 2.41 3.30 8.63
CA ASN A 103 1.80 3.82 7.40
C ASN A 103 1.89 5.35 7.31
N LEU A 104 1.93 6.07 8.43
CA LEU A 104 2.13 7.53 8.42
C LEU A 104 3.53 7.90 7.88
N VAL A 105 4.57 7.18 8.33
CA VAL A 105 5.94 7.35 7.81
C VAL A 105 6.01 6.97 6.34
N LEU A 106 5.39 5.83 5.95
CA LEU A 106 5.35 5.42 4.55
C LEU A 106 4.65 6.44 3.66
N LEU A 107 3.55 7.03 4.12
CA LEU A 107 2.83 8.06 3.38
C LEU A 107 3.74 9.26 3.10
N ALA A 108 4.47 9.75 4.11
CA ALA A 108 5.41 10.86 3.92
C ALA A 108 6.48 10.51 2.87
N LEU A 109 7.08 9.32 2.95
CA LEU A 109 8.09 8.87 1.98
C LEU A 109 7.53 8.72 0.56
N GLN A 110 6.30 8.21 0.43
CA GLN A 110 5.63 8.05 -0.85
C GLN A 110 5.29 9.40 -1.48
N LEU A 111 4.83 10.38 -0.70
CA LEU A 111 4.54 11.73 -1.18
C LEU A 111 5.80 12.45 -1.66
N VAL A 112 6.91 12.32 -0.92
CA VAL A 112 8.22 12.84 -1.36
C VAL A 112 8.67 12.18 -2.65
N ALA A 113 8.59 10.84 -2.73
CA ALA A 113 8.96 10.10 -3.93
C ALA A 113 8.09 10.47 -5.15
N LEU A 114 6.79 10.65 -4.94
CA LEU A 114 5.85 11.06 -5.97
C LEU A 114 6.17 12.48 -6.46
N MET A 115 6.44 13.42 -5.56
CA MET A 115 6.84 14.78 -5.92
C MET A 115 8.08 14.79 -6.80
N LEU A 116 9.09 13.98 -6.46
CA LEU A 116 10.31 13.84 -7.25
C LEU A 116 10.05 13.17 -8.61
N ALA A 117 9.20 12.14 -8.65
CA ALA A 117 8.85 11.43 -9.87
C ALA A 117 8.10 12.32 -10.87
N VAL A 118 7.17 13.16 -10.40
CA VAL A 118 6.45 14.12 -11.24
C VAL A 118 7.37 15.20 -11.79
N ARG A 119 8.30 15.72 -10.96
CA ARG A 119 9.28 16.73 -11.40
C ARG A 119 10.29 16.21 -12.43
N ALA A 120 10.60 14.92 -12.39
CA ALA A 120 11.51 14.28 -13.33
C ALA A 120 10.85 13.89 -14.67
N ALA A 121 9.52 13.99 -14.79
CA ALA A 121 8.84 13.72 -16.04
C ALA A 121 9.19 14.81 -17.08
N PRO A 122 9.61 14.45 -18.31
CA PRO A 122 9.90 15.43 -19.34
C PRO A 122 8.68 16.32 -19.58
N SER A 123 8.86 17.65 -19.54
CA SER A 123 7.87 18.60 -20.04
C SER A 123 7.60 18.30 -21.51
N SER A 124 6.35 18.08 -21.90
CA SER A 124 5.98 17.89 -23.30
C SER A 124 6.59 19.03 -24.14
N PRO A 125 7.27 18.75 -25.28
CA PRO A 125 7.70 19.80 -26.16
C PRO A 125 6.47 20.59 -26.59
N ALA A 126 6.52 21.91 -26.48
CA ALA A 126 5.51 22.78 -27.06
C ALA A 126 5.30 22.35 -28.51
N GLY A 127 4.08 21.94 -28.86
CA GLY A 127 3.74 21.53 -30.22
C GLY A 127 4.13 22.63 -31.21
N PRO A 128 4.57 22.28 -32.43
CA PRO A 128 5.05 23.26 -33.39
C PRO A 128 3.99 24.35 -33.58
N ALA A 129 4.41 25.62 -33.45
CA ALA A 129 3.58 26.76 -33.75
C ALA A 129 3.05 26.60 -35.18
N ALA A 130 1.72 26.56 -35.32
CA ALA A 130 1.07 26.49 -36.62
C ALA A 130 1.54 27.69 -37.46
N THR A 131 2.19 27.41 -38.59
CA THR A 131 2.48 28.37 -39.66
C THR A 131 1.44 28.28 -40.75
#